data_AF-A0A2M7Y282-F1
#
_entry.id   AF-A0A2M7Y282-F1
#
_cell.length_a   1.000
_cell.length_b   1.000
_cell.length_c   1.000
_cell.angle_alpha   90.00
_cell.angle_beta   90.00
_cell.angle_gamma   90.00
#
_symmetry.space_group_name_H-M   'P 1'
#
loop_
_entity.id
_entity.type
_entity.pdbx_description
1 polymer ?
#
loop_
_entity_poly.entity_id
_entity_poly.type
_entity_poly.pdbx_seq_one_letter_code
_entity_poly.pdbx_strand_id
1 'polypeptide(L)'
;MNRILSEAVRKYNLRYPARLAAGFPHVESAISLMWGSPEIYRYFDKLMIADRNDREGFPPEVIQEILALRSLHEKLYPARAGVDLWGLCFQK
;
A
#
# COMPACT_ATOMS: atom_id res chain seq x y z
N MET A 1 -3.08 -10.35 -12.71
CA MET A 1 -3.72 -10.14 -11.39
C MET A 1 -2.90 -10.86 -10.35
N ASN A 2 -2.40 -10.15 -9.34
CA ASN A 2 -1.44 -10.72 -8.40
C ASN A 2 -2.10 -11.73 -7.42
N ARG A 3 -1.59 -12.97 -7.37
CA ARG A 3 -2.17 -14.05 -6.56
C ARG A 3 -2.03 -13.80 -5.04
N ILE A 4 -0.87 -13.33 -4.59
CA ILE A 4 -0.61 -13.09 -3.16
C ILE A 4 -1.53 -11.99 -2.64
N LEU A 5 -1.64 -10.89 -3.38
CA LEU A 5 -2.51 -9.77 -2.98
C LEU A 5 -3.99 -10.13 -3.06
N SER A 6 -4.43 -10.86 -4.10
CA SER A 6 -5.82 -11.31 -4.18
C SER A 6 -6.19 -12.27 -3.04
N GLU A 7 -5.30 -13.18 -2.66
CA GLU A 7 -5.51 -14.09 -1.52
C GLU A 7 -5.56 -13.31 -0.20
N ALA A 8 -4.62 -12.39 0.02
CA ALA A 8 -4.58 -11.56 1.23
C ALA A 8 -5.83 -10.69 1.34
N VAL A 9 -6.22 -9.99 0.28
CA VAL A 9 -7.39 -9.11 0.25
C VAL A 9 -8.69 -9.91 0.44
N ARG A 10 -8.83 -11.07 -0.22
CA ARG A 10 -9.99 -11.97 -0.08
C ARG A 10 -10.12 -12.48 1.35
N LYS A 11 -9.01 -12.87 1.99
CA LYS A 11 -9.00 -13.40 3.36
C LYS A 11 -9.59 -12.39 4.37
N TYR A 12 -9.47 -11.09 4.12
CA TYR A 12 -9.94 -10.03 5.03
C TYR A 12 -11.14 -9.25 4.50
N ASN A 13 -11.85 -9.79 3.50
CA ASN A 13 -13.00 -9.18 2.86
C ASN A 13 -12.76 -7.72 2.42
N LEU A 14 -11.52 -7.41 2.06
CA LEU A 14 -11.16 -6.12 1.48
C LEU A 14 -11.49 -6.13 -0.01
N ARG A 15 -11.73 -4.95 -0.57
CA ARG A 15 -11.92 -4.81 -2.01
C ARG A 15 -10.55 -4.91 -2.69
N TYR A 16 -10.47 -5.69 -3.77
CA TYR A 16 -9.25 -5.75 -4.59
C TYR A 16 -8.89 -4.34 -5.09
N PRO A 17 -7.62 -3.91 -4.98
CA PRO A 17 -7.19 -2.58 -5.38
C PRO A 17 -7.13 -2.48 -6.91
N ALA A 18 -8.31 -2.43 -7.54
CA ALA A 18 -8.47 -2.54 -8.98
C ALA A 18 -7.94 -1.29 -9.69
N ARG A 19 -8.01 -0.12 -9.05
CA ARG A 19 -7.50 1.13 -9.63
C ARG A 19 -5.98 1.18 -9.58
N LEU A 20 -5.38 0.74 -8.48
CA LEU A 20 -3.94 0.57 -8.37
C LEU A 20 -3.42 -0.48 -9.36
N ALA A 21 -4.08 -1.63 -9.48
CA ALA A 21 -3.67 -2.68 -10.41
C ALA A 21 -3.79 -2.26 -11.88
N ALA A 22 -4.81 -1.46 -12.22
CA ALA A 22 -5.02 -0.97 -13.59
C ALA A 22 -4.09 0.19 -13.96
N GLY A 23 -3.92 1.18 -13.07
CA GLY A 23 -3.12 2.38 -13.33
C GLY A 23 -1.63 2.20 -13.06
N PHE A 24 -1.27 1.35 -12.10
CA PHE A 24 0.10 1.21 -11.58
C PHE A 24 0.50 -0.25 -11.35
N PRO A 25 0.55 -1.09 -12.41
CA PRO A 25 0.85 -2.52 -12.28
C PRO A 25 2.25 -2.80 -11.71
N HIS A 26 3.20 -1.86 -11.89
CA HIS A 26 4.52 -1.92 -11.29
C HIS A 26 4.48 -1.74 -9.76
N VAL A 27 3.58 -0.89 -9.26
CA VAL A 27 3.35 -0.71 -7.82
C VAL A 27 2.69 -1.94 -7.23
N GLU A 28 1.66 -2.49 -7.88
CA GLU A 28 1.01 -3.75 -7.47
C GLU A 28 2.03 -4.88 -7.33
N SER A 29 2.88 -5.06 -8.34
CA SER A 29 3.89 -6.11 -8.36
C SER A 29 4.92 -5.93 -7.25
N ALA A 30 5.40 -4.70 -7.02
CA ALA A 30 6.33 -4.39 -5.95
C ALA A 30 5.72 -4.65 -4.56
N ILE A 31 4.47 -4.22 -4.33
CA ILE A 31 3.75 -4.46 -3.07
C ILE A 31 3.64 -5.96 -2.83
N SER A 32 3.26 -6.74 -3.85
CA SER A 32 3.19 -8.20 -3.70
C SER A 32 4.53 -8.85 -3.38
N LEU A 33 5.61 -8.38 -3.98
CA LEU A 33 6.94 -8.94 -3.77
C LEU A 33 7.41 -8.74 -2.33
N MET A 34 7.07 -7.58 -1.75
CA MET A 34 7.42 -7.19 -0.39
C MET A 34 6.34 -7.58 0.64
N TRP A 35 5.25 -8.24 0.21
CA TRP A 35 4.12 -8.54 1.09
C TRP A 35 4.52 -9.51 2.19
N GLY A 36 4.31 -9.11 3.44
CA GLY A 36 4.75 -9.85 4.62
C GLY A 36 6.15 -9.46 5.09
N SER A 37 6.87 -8.57 4.41
CA SER A 37 8.20 -8.13 4.81
C SER A 37 8.14 -6.72 5.43
N PRO A 38 8.96 -6.39 6.46
CA PRO A 38 8.97 -5.05 7.05
C PRO A 38 9.41 -3.95 6.07
N GLU A 39 10.11 -4.29 4.99
CA GLU A 39 10.54 -3.37 3.93
C GLU A 39 9.37 -2.71 3.21
N ILE A 40 8.19 -3.33 3.24
CA ILE A 40 6.98 -2.79 2.60
C ILE A 40 6.59 -1.42 3.16
N TYR A 41 6.86 -1.16 4.45
CA TYR A 41 6.57 0.13 5.06
C TYR A 41 7.42 1.24 4.46
N ARG A 42 8.71 0.98 4.24
CA ARG A 42 9.60 1.92 3.54
C ARG A 42 9.17 2.14 2.10
N TYR A 43 8.59 1.12 1.47
CA TYR A 43 8.04 1.25 0.13
C TYR A 43 6.77 2.12 0.12
N PHE A 44 5.83 1.88 1.05
CA PHE A 44 4.67 2.74 1.22
C PHE A 44 5.09 4.19 1.44
N ASP A 45 6.01 4.45 2.38
CA ASP A 45 6.58 5.78 2.65
C ASP A 45 7.11 6.46 1.37
N LYS A 46 7.88 5.72 0.56
CA LYS A 46 8.38 6.21 -0.73
C LYS A 46 7.29 6.55 -1.74
N LEU A 47 6.13 5.88 -1.70
CA LEU A 47 5.04 6.16 -2.62
C LEU A 47 4.39 7.53 -2.38
N MET A 48 4.52 8.13 -1.18
CA MET A 48 3.90 9.45 -0.90
C MET A 48 4.83 10.56 -0.51
N ILE A 49 6.13 10.28 -0.40
CA ILE A 49 7.13 11.32 -0.50
C ILE A 49 7.17 11.77 -1.97
N ALA A 50 6.36 12.78 -2.30
CA ALA A 50 6.27 13.44 -3.61
C ALA A 50 7.47 14.36 -3.86
N ASP A 51 8.68 13.92 -3.54
CA ASP A 51 9.89 14.77 -3.58
C ASP A 51 10.50 14.90 -4.99
N ARG A 52 9.68 14.76 -6.03
CA ARG A 52 10.12 14.99 -7.40
C ARG A 52 9.10 15.89 -8.07
N ASN A 53 9.50 17.13 -8.34
CA ASN A 53 8.76 18.21 -9.05
C ASN A 53 8.13 17.81 -10.40
N ASP A 54 8.26 16.54 -10.82
CA ASP A 54 7.92 16.03 -12.15
C ASP A 54 6.95 14.82 -12.09
N ARG A 55 6.37 14.51 -10.92
CA ARG A 55 5.34 13.47 -10.81
C ARG A 55 4.01 14.06 -10.35
N GLU A 56 2.99 13.93 -11.19
CA GLU A 56 1.61 13.97 -10.73
C GLU A 56 1.46 12.86 -9.69
N GLY A 57 1.13 13.22 -8.45
CA GLY A 57 0.94 12.25 -7.37
C GLY A 57 -0.12 11.20 -7.71
N PHE A 58 -0.37 10.29 -6.78
CA PHE A 58 -1.45 9.32 -6.99
C PHE A 58 -2.81 10.01 -6.95
N PRO A 59 -3.77 9.61 -7.82
CA PRO A 59 -5.15 10.05 -7.66
C PRO A 59 -5.69 9.60 -6.29
N PRO A 60 -6.60 10.37 -5.69
CA PRO A 60 -7.05 10.14 -4.32
C PRO A 60 -7.60 8.73 -4.10
N GLU A 61 -8.22 8.13 -5.11
CA GLU A 61 -8.75 6.78 -5.02
C GLU A 61 -7.67 5.70 -4.96
N VAL A 62 -6.53 5.91 -5.62
CA VAL A 62 -5.38 5.01 -5.54
C VAL A 62 -4.67 5.17 -4.19
N ILE A 63 -4.61 6.41 -3.67
CA ILE A 63 -4.11 6.68 -2.32
C ILE A 63 -4.92 5.88 -1.28
N GLN A 64 -6.26 5.91 -1.37
CA GLN A 64 -7.13 5.15 -0.47
C GLN A 64 -6.87 3.64 -0.53
N GLU A 65 -6.65 3.09 -1.73
CA GLU A 65 -6.30 1.66 -1.89
C GLU A 65 -4.93 1.34 -1.26
N ILE A 66 -3.94 2.21 -1.41
CA ILE A 66 -2.61 2.05 -0.77
C ILE A 66 -2.72 2.08 0.76
N LEU A 67 -3.48 3.03 1.30
CA LEU A 67 -3.72 3.16 2.75
C LEU A 67 -4.45 1.94 3.32
N ALA A 68 -5.43 1.42 2.59
CA ALA A 68 -6.15 0.20 2.97
C ALA A 68 -5.21 -1.02 3.02
N LEU A 69 -4.30 -1.15 2.04
CA LEU A 69 -3.29 -2.21 2.02
C LEU A 69 -2.29 -2.09 3.17
N ARG A 70 -1.82 -0.88 3.49
CA ARG A 70 -0.94 -0.63 4.64
C ARG A 70 -1.62 -1.03 5.95
N SER A 71 -2.83 -0.52 6.18
CA SER A 71 -3.64 -0.86 7.37
C SER A 71 -3.88 -2.36 7.50
N LEU A 72 -4.09 -3.05 6.37
CA LEU A 72 -4.21 -4.50 6.35
C LEU A 72 -2.90 -5.18 6.76
N HIS A 73 -1.77 -4.73 6.20
CA HIS A 73 -0.46 -5.29 6.53
C HIS A 73 -0.10 -5.10 8.01
N GLU A 74 -0.43 -3.95 8.61
CA GLU A 74 -0.25 -3.70 10.05
C GLU A 74 -1.08 -4.63 10.91
N LYS A 75 -2.36 -4.82 10.56
CA LYS A 75 -3.24 -5.78 11.25
C LYS A 75 -2.72 -7.22 11.15
N LEU A 76 -2.09 -7.55 10.02
CA LEU A 76 -1.53 -8.88 9.75
C LEU A 76 -0.19 -9.14 10.44
N TYR A 77 0.65 -8.11 10.49
CA TYR A 77 2.04 -8.21 10.93
C TYR A 77 2.37 -7.09 11.92
N PRO A 78 1.70 -7.04 13.09
CA PRO A 78 1.88 -5.95 14.05
C PRO A 78 3.32 -5.86 14.57
N ALA A 79 4.01 -7.00 14.71
CA ALA A 79 5.43 -7.05 15.11
C ALA A 79 6.40 -6.50 14.05
N ARG A 80 5.93 -6.27 12.81
CA ARG A 80 6.70 -5.76 11.68
C ARG A 80 6.31 -4.33 11.32
N ALA A 81 5.25 -3.81 11.92
CA ALA A 81 4.85 -2.43 11.77
C ALA A 81 5.95 -1.55 12.38
N GLY A 82 6.66 -0.83 11.51
CA GLY A 82 7.55 0.23 11.94
C GLY A 82 6.77 1.42 12.51
N VAL A 83 7.46 2.52 12.80
CA VAL A 83 6.77 3.78 13.15
C VAL A 83 5.83 4.15 12.00
N ASP A 84 4.53 4.21 12.28
CA ASP A 84 3.54 4.64 11.30
C ASP A 84 3.63 6.16 11.10
N LEU A 85 4.50 6.58 10.18
CA LEU A 85 4.66 8.00 9.84
C LEU A 85 3.41 8.63 9.19
N TRP A 86 2.40 7.82 8.85
CA TRP A 86 1.26 8.23 8.04
C TRP A 86 0.00 8.37 8.86
N GLY A 87 -0.22 7.49 9.84
CA GLY A 87 -1.23 7.71 10.88
C GLY A 87 -1.07 9.06 11.55
N LEU A 88 0.18 9.56 11.67
CA LEU A 88 0.48 10.90 12.17
C LEU A 88 0.03 12.04 11.24
N CYS A 89 -0.02 11.82 9.91
CA CYS A 89 -0.33 12.86 8.93
C CYS A 89 -1.78 12.81 8.40
N PHE A 90 -2.45 11.65 8.46
CA PHE A 90 -3.76 11.43 7.84
C PHE A 90 -4.90 11.10 8.81
N GLN A 91 -4.66 11.08 10.13
CA GLN A 91 -5.71 11.15 11.16
C GLN A 91 -5.99 12.61 11.54
N LYS A 92 -6.88 13.29 10.82
CA LYS A 92 -7.53 14.51 11.31
C LYS A 92 -8.96 14.61 10.83
#